data_AF-A0ABD7MN00-F1
#
_entry.id   AF-A0ABD7MN00-F1
#
_cell.length_a   1.000
_cell.length_b   1.000
_cell.length_c   1.000
_cell.angle_alpha   90.00
_cell.angle_beta   90.00
_cell.angle_gamma   90.00
#
_symmetry.space_group_name_H-M   'P 1'
#
loop_
_entity.id
_entity.type
_entity.pdbx_description
1 polymer ?
#
loop_
_entity_poly.entity_id
_entity_poly.type
_entity_poly.pdbx_seq_one_letter_code
_entity_poly.pdbx_strand_id
1 'polypeptide(L)'
;MSTGLRFTLEVDGLPPDAFAVVSFHLNQSLSSLFSLELSLVSQQFLSLEFPQVLDKMAYLTIWQGDDVQRRVKGVVTWFELGENDKNQMLYSMKVCPPLWRTGLRQNFRIFQNEDIESILATILKENGVTEWSPLFSEPHPSREFCVQYGETDYDFLCRMAAEEGIFFYEEHAQKSTDQSLVLCDTVRYLPESFEIPWNPNTRTEVSTFCISQFRYSAQIRPSSVVTKDYTFKRPGWAGRFDQEGQYQDYQRTQYEVYDYPGRFKGAHGQNFARWQMDGWRNNAEVARGTSRSPEIWPGRRIVLTGHPQANLNREWQVVASELHGEQPQAVPGRSGSGTTLNNHFAVIPADRTWRPQPLLKPLVDGPQSAVVTGPAGEEIFCDEHGRVRVKFNWDRYNPSNQDSSCWIRVAQAWAGTGFGNLAIPRVGQEVIVDFLNGDPDQPIIMGRTYHQENRTPGSLPGTKTQMTIRSKTYKGSGFNELKFDDATGKEQVYIHVQKNMNTEVLNNRTTDVINNHAEKIGNNQAITVTNNQMQNGI
;
A
#
# COMPACT_ATOMS: atom_id res chain seq x y z
N MET A 1 31.40 -29.59 29.28
CA MET A 1 30.88 -28.21 29.11
C MET A 1 31.60 -27.61 27.91
N SER A 2 30.85 -27.24 26.89
CA SER A 2 31.37 -26.52 25.73
C SER A 2 31.74 -25.12 26.21
N THR A 3 32.96 -24.63 25.96
CA THR A 3 33.39 -23.28 26.36
C THR A 3 33.52 -22.31 25.18
N GLY A 4 33.30 -22.80 23.96
CA GLY A 4 33.53 -22.06 22.72
C GLY A 4 32.26 -21.52 22.08
N LEU A 5 32.43 -20.53 21.21
CA LEU A 5 31.42 -20.06 20.27
C LEU A 5 31.03 -21.22 19.33
N ARG A 6 29.74 -21.48 19.16
CA ARG A 6 29.23 -22.48 18.21
C ARG A 6 27.89 -22.09 17.60
N PHE A 7 27.58 -22.67 16.45
CA PHE A 7 26.33 -22.46 15.74
C PHE A 7 25.61 -23.80 15.52
N THR A 8 24.31 -23.81 15.79
CA THR A 8 23.44 -24.98 15.55
C THR A 8 22.24 -24.58 14.70
N LEU A 9 21.73 -25.52 13.90
CA LEU A 9 20.54 -25.33 13.08
C LEU A 9 19.57 -26.47 13.36
N GLU A 10 18.34 -26.10 13.74
CA GLU A 10 17.23 -27.04 13.85
C GLU A 10 16.21 -26.73 12.75
N VAL A 11 15.57 -27.76 12.18
CA VAL A 11 14.52 -27.62 11.17
C VAL A 11 13.33 -28.48 11.56
N ASP A 12 12.13 -27.90 11.55
CA ASP A 12 10.91 -28.60 11.93
C ASP A 12 10.72 -29.90 11.15
N GLY A 13 10.59 -31.01 11.88
CA GLY A 13 10.39 -32.35 11.30
C GLY A 13 11.68 -33.12 11.01
N LEU A 14 12.86 -32.54 11.27
CA LEU A 14 14.16 -33.23 11.21
C LEU A 14 14.75 -33.42 12.62
N PRO A 15 15.64 -34.41 12.82
CA PRO A 15 16.42 -34.53 14.06
C PRO A 15 17.24 -33.25 14.35
N PRO A 16 17.44 -32.85 15.61
CA PRO A 16 18.20 -31.64 15.97
C PRO A 16 19.66 -31.62 15.49
N ASP A 17 20.23 -32.78 15.20
CA ASP A 17 21.58 -33.01 14.70
C ASP A 17 21.62 -33.36 13.21
N ALA A 18 20.53 -33.15 12.48
CA ALA A 18 20.44 -33.41 11.04
C ALA A 18 21.47 -32.63 10.22
N PHE A 19 21.80 -31.41 10.65
CA PHE A 19 22.77 -30.54 10.00
C PHE A 19 23.79 -30.00 11.00
N ALA A 20 25.06 -29.96 10.58
CA ALA A 20 26.07 -29.12 11.20
C ALA A 20 26.27 -27.85 10.37
N VAL A 21 26.28 -26.70 11.04
CA VAL A 21 26.50 -25.40 10.39
C VAL A 21 27.98 -25.22 10.10
N VAL A 22 28.33 -25.00 8.83
CA VAL A 22 29.70 -24.67 8.39
C VAL A 22 29.89 -23.17 8.38
N SER A 23 28.94 -22.44 7.81
CA SER A 23 28.93 -20.98 7.81
C SER A 23 27.51 -20.46 7.62
N PHE A 24 27.29 -19.21 8.02
CA PHE A 24 26.05 -18.51 7.71
C PHE A 24 26.30 -17.03 7.43
N HIS A 25 25.40 -16.45 6.65
CA HIS A 25 25.36 -15.04 6.34
C HIS A 25 23.93 -14.51 6.52
N LEU A 26 23.73 -13.67 7.53
CA LEU A 26 22.44 -13.07 7.87
C LEU A 26 22.44 -11.58 7.53
N ASN A 27 21.57 -11.19 6.60
CA ASN A 27 21.33 -9.80 6.22
C ASN A 27 20.01 -9.30 6.78
N GLN A 28 20.03 -8.15 7.46
CA GLN A 28 18.86 -7.52 8.06
C GLN A 28 18.88 -6.00 7.89
N SER A 29 17.72 -5.41 7.67
CA SER A 29 17.51 -3.96 7.67
C SER A 29 16.10 -3.63 8.19
N LEU A 30 15.91 -2.44 8.73
CA LEU A 30 14.56 -1.91 8.98
C LEU A 30 13.78 -1.86 7.66
N SER A 31 12.50 -2.19 7.74
CA SER A 31 11.55 -2.29 6.63
C SER A 31 12.07 -3.11 5.45
N SER A 32 12.69 -4.25 5.72
CA SER A 32 13.13 -5.22 4.72
C SER A 32 13.06 -6.62 5.28
N LEU A 33 12.79 -7.60 4.42
CA LEU A 33 12.86 -9.01 4.79
C LEU A 33 14.31 -9.39 5.06
N PHE A 34 14.58 -10.08 6.17
CA PHE A 34 15.91 -10.64 6.36
C PHE A 34 16.16 -11.81 5.41
N SER A 35 17.44 -12.07 5.14
CA SER A 35 17.90 -13.25 4.40
C SER A 35 18.99 -13.94 5.21
N LEU A 36 18.77 -15.19 5.59
CA LEU A 36 19.74 -16.04 6.24
C LEU A 36 20.19 -17.12 5.25
N GLU A 37 21.43 -17.04 4.80
CA GLU A 37 22.05 -18.01 3.90
C GLU A 37 22.98 -18.90 4.71
N LEU A 38 22.87 -20.22 4.53
CA LEU A 38 23.52 -21.24 5.34
C LEU A 38 24.27 -22.21 4.44
N SER A 39 25.51 -22.53 4.81
CA SER A 39 26.24 -23.68 4.29
C SER A 39 26.32 -24.75 5.38
N LEU A 40 25.87 -25.95 5.04
CA LEU A 40 25.58 -27.02 5.98
C LEU A 40 26.25 -28.32 5.52
N VAL A 41 26.51 -29.21 6.48
CA VAL A 41 26.90 -30.59 6.21
C VAL A 41 26.02 -31.57 6.98
N SER A 42 25.75 -32.73 6.40
CA SER A 42 25.10 -33.86 7.08
C SER A 42 25.88 -35.14 6.89
N GLN A 43 26.13 -35.86 7.99
CA GLN A 43 26.67 -37.22 7.98
C GLN A 43 25.56 -38.29 8.00
N GLN A 44 24.35 -37.90 8.41
CA GLN A 44 23.21 -38.81 8.59
C GLN A 44 22.41 -38.97 7.31
N PHE A 45 22.23 -37.86 6.59
CA PHE A 45 21.41 -37.83 5.38
C PHE A 45 22.30 -37.62 4.16
N LEU A 46 22.39 -38.65 3.32
CA LEU A 46 23.06 -38.57 2.01
C LEU A 46 22.15 -37.98 0.93
N SER A 47 20.84 -37.95 1.19
CA SER A 47 19.81 -37.25 0.40
C SER A 47 18.66 -36.89 1.33
N LEU A 48 18.17 -35.64 1.23
CA LEU A 48 16.93 -35.18 1.86
C LEU A 48 15.97 -34.76 0.76
N GLU A 49 14.72 -35.17 0.87
CA GLU A 49 13.70 -34.80 -0.11
C GLU A 49 13.20 -33.39 0.17
N PHE A 50 13.01 -32.58 -0.86
CA PHE A 50 12.58 -31.18 -0.72
C PHE A 50 11.33 -30.96 0.16
N PRO A 51 10.28 -31.81 0.14
CA PRO A 51 9.11 -31.65 1.01
C PRO A 51 9.40 -31.77 2.51
N GLN A 52 10.54 -32.36 2.88
CA GLN A 52 10.96 -32.48 4.29
C GLN A 52 11.57 -31.19 4.82
N VAL A 53 11.97 -30.26 3.93
CA VAL A 53 12.78 -29.09 4.28
C VAL A 53 12.12 -27.78 3.86
N LEU A 54 11.64 -27.68 2.61
CA LEU A 54 11.01 -26.47 2.10
C LEU A 54 9.73 -26.15 2.88
N ASP A 55 9.51 -24.85 3.11
CA ASP A 55 8.36 -24.31 3.85
C ASP A 55 8.30 -24.71 5.34
N LYS A 56 9.32 -25.41 5.86
CA LYS A 56 9.50 -25.68 7.29
C LYS A 56 10.16 -24.51 8.01
N MET A 57 9.93 -24.38 9.32
CA MET A 57 10.67 -23.42 10.12
C MET A 57 12.07 -23.95 10.43
N ALA A 58 13.04 -23.04 10.37
CA ALA A 58 14.43 -23.28 10.72
C ALA A 58 14.87 -22.30 11.81
N TYR A 59 15.71 -22.79 12.72
CA TYR A 59 16.16 -22.07 13.91
C TYR A 59 17.69 -22.11 13.95
N LEU A 60 18.33 -21.01 13.54
CA LEU A 60 19.76 -20.83 13.76
C LEU A 60 19.98 -20.31 15.18
N THR A 61 20.79 -21.01 15.97
CA THR A 61 21.18 -20.56 17.32
C THR A 61 22.68 -20.31 17.41
N ILE A 62 23.03 -19.14 17.94
CA ILE A 62 24.40 -18.73 18.24
C ILE A 62 24.62 -18.91 19.75
N TRP A 63 25.61 -19.71 20.11
CA TRP A 63 25.94 -20.06 21.49
C TRP A 63 27.32 -19.56 21.89
N GLN A 64 27.47 -19.14 23.13
CA GLN A 64 28.76 -18.97 23.79
C GLN A 64 28.81 -19.97 24.95
N GLY A 65 29.54 -21.06 24.77
CA GLY A 65 29.50 -22.18 25.70
C GLY A 65 28.12 -22.84 25.74
N ASP A 66 27.45 -22.76 26.89
CA ASP A 66 26.07 -23.25 27.10
C ASP A 66 25.03 -22.10 27.09
N ASP A 67 25.47 -20.85 26.96
CA ASP A 67 24.60 -19.67 26.93
C ASP A 67 24.17 -19.33 25.51
N VAL A 68 22.86 -19.22 25.30
CA VAL A 68 22.28 -18.73 24.03
C VAL A 68 22.54 -17.24 23.91
N GLN A 69 23.27 -16.85 22.88
CA GLN A 69 23.53 -15.44 22.58
C GLN A 69 22.46 -14.86 21.66
N ARG A 70 21.99 -15.67 20.69
CA ARG A 70 20.97 -15.24 19.73
C ARG A 70 20.30 -16.42 19.05
N ARG A 71 19.02 -16.24 18.70
CA ARG A 71 18.26 -17.14 17.82
C ARG A 71 17.73 -16.38 16.63
N VAL A 72 17.65 -17.05 15.48
CA VAL A 72 16.99 -16.55 14.27
C VAL A 72 16.04 -17.62 13.77
N LYS A 73 14.74 -17.30 13.73
CA LYS A 73 13.66 -18.17 13.28
C LYS A 73 13.16 -17.69 11.92
N GLY A 74 12.94 -18.61 11.00
CA GLY A 74 12.34 -18.26 9.71
C GLY A 74 11.92 -19.48 8.92
N VAL A 75 11.29 -19.27 7.78
CA VAL A 75 10.89 -20.31 6.85
C VAL A 75 12.01 -20.63 5.86
N VAL A 76 12.26 -21.91 5.60
CA VAL A 76 13.16 -22.33 4.52
C VAL A 76 12.50 -22.05 3.16
N THR A 77 13.10 -21.14 2.39
CA THR A 77 12.58 -20.66 1.09
C THR A 77 13.33 -21.23 -0.10
N TRP A 78 14.55 -21.70 0.12
CA TRP A 78 15.37 -22.36 -0.89
C TRP A 78 16.29 -23.36 -0.20
N PHE A 79 16.52 -24.49 -0.86
CA PHE A 79 17.36 -25.57 -0.37
C PHE A 79 18.02 -26.28 -1.55
N GLU A 80 19.30 -26.58 -1.42
CA GLU A 80 20.11 -27.21 -2.46
C GLU A 80 20.91 -28.36 -1.88
N LEU A 81 20.88 -29.47 -2.61
CA LEU A 81 21.73 -30.63 -2.41
C LEU A 81 23.05 -30.38 -3.16
N GLY A 82 24.14 -30.22 -2.42
CA GLY A 82 25.48 -29.96 -2.96
C GLY A 82 26.24 -31.24 -3.31
N GLU A 83 27.57 -31.19 -3.17
CA GLU A 83 28.44 -32.34 -3.43
C GLU A 83 28.60 -33.25 -2.20
N ASN A 84 28.98 -34.51 -2.45
CA ASN A 84 29.39 -35.46 -1.42
C ASN A 84 30.92 -35.52 -1.37
N ASP A 85 31.54 -35.18 -0.23
CA ASP A 85 33.00 -35.17 -0.07
C ASP A 85 33.60 -36.54 0.31
N LYS A 86 32.78 -37.62 0.21
CA LYS A 86 33.00 -39.01 0.65
C LYS A 86 32.86 -39.27 2.14
N ASN A 87 32.78 -38.23 2.98
CA ASN A 87 32.52 -38.35 4.42
C ASN A 87 31.14 -37.83 4.81
N GLN A 88 30.63 -36.84 4.07
CA GLN A 88 29.39 -36.13 4.37
C GLN A 88 28.81 -35.49 3.10
N MET A 89 27.54 -35.09 3.21
CA MET A 89 26.83 -34.38 2.16
C MET A 89 26.80 -32.88 2.45
N LEU A 90 27.12 -32.05 1.46
CA LEU A 90 27.02 -30.59 1.54
C LEU A 90 25.62 -30.13 1.17
N TYR A 91 25.12 -29.12 1.88
CA TYR A 91 23.83 -28.48 1.59
C TYR A 91 23.95 -26.96 1.68
N SER A 92 23.14 -26.29 0.88
CA SER A 92 22.94 -24.85 0.98
C SER A 92 21.47 -24.56 1.28
N MET A 93 21.19 -23.61 2.16
CA MET A 93 19.83 -23.28 2.59
C MET A 93 19.64 -21.76 2.70
N LYS A 94 18.48 -21.27 2.28
CA LYS A 94 18.05 -19.89 2.49
C LYS A 94 16.80 -19.84 3.35
N VAL A 95 16.87 -19.06 4.43
CA VAL A 95 15.80 -18.87 5.41
C VAL A 95 15.39 -17.40 5.42
N CYS A 96 14.08 -17.14 5.36
CA CYS A 96 13.48 -15.79 5.34
C CYS A 96 12.42 -15.67 6.44
N PRO A 97 11.99 -14.46 6.85
CA PRO A 97 10.88 -14.32 7.79
C PRO A 97 9.57 -14.89 7.19
N PRO A 98 8.60 -15.33 8.01
CA PRO A 98 7.28 -15.73 7.52
C PRO A 98 6.60 -14.68 6.63
N LEU A 99 6.86 -13.38 6.89
CA LEU A 99 6.41 -12.26 6.07
C LEU A 99 6.79 -12.39 4.59
N TRP A 100 7.87 -13.09 4.26
CA TRP A 100 8.32 -13.32 2.88
C TRP A 100 7.24 -13.92 1.97
N ARG A 101 6.33 -14.74 2.52
CA ARG A 101 5.22 -15.33 1.74
C ARG A 101 4.30 -14.29 1.10
N THR A 102 4.21 -13.09 1.69
CA THR A 102 3.45 -11.96 1.11
C THR A 102 4.01 -11.50 -0.24
N GLY A 103 5.27 -11.80 -0.55
CA GLY A 103 5.87 -11.51 -1.86
C GLY A 103 5.49 -12.50 -2.96
N LEU A 104 4.86 -13.64 -2.61
CA LEU A 104 4.46 -14.68 -3.56
C LEU A 104 3.04 -14.50 -4.11
N ARG A 105 2.29 -13.56 -3.54
CA ARG A 105 0.89 -13.31 -3.89
C ARG A 105 0.71 -11.89 -4.39
N GLN A 106 0.05 -11.75 -5.53
CA GLN A 106 -0.35 -10.48 -6.14
C GLN A 106 -1.87 -10.39 -6.20
N ASN A 107 -2.43 -9.19 -5.99
CA ASN A 107 -3.86 -9.05 -5.78
C ASN A 107 -4.45 -7.73 -6.27
N PHE A 108 -5.77 -7.73 -6.45
CA PHE A 108 -6.60 -6.55 -6.61
C PHE A 108 -7.67 -6.56 -5.52
N ARG A 109 -7.67 -5.56 -4.64
CA ARG A 109 -8.66 -5.48 -3.55
C ARG A 109 -8.92 -4.05 -3.11
N ILE A 110 -10.07 -3.86 -2.49
CA ILE A 110 -10.50 -2.59 -1.91
C ILE A 110 -10.71 -2.79 -0.42
N PHE A 111 -10.10 -1.92 0.39
CA PHE A 111 -10.38 -1.71 1.80
C PHE A 111 -11.21 -0.44 1.97
N GLN A 112 -12.23 -0.48 2.84
CA GLN A 112 -13.17 0.63 3.00
C GLN A 112 -13.42 0.94 4.47
N ASN A 113 -13.18 2.19 4.86
CA ASN A 113 -13.33 2.67 6.23
C ASN A 113 -12.49 1.87 7.24
N GLU A 114 -11.30 1.44 6.82
CA GLU A 114 -10.34 0.70 7.65
C GLU A 114 -9.11 1.55 7.94
N ASP A 115 -8.58 1.43 9.15
CA ASP A 115 -7.28 2.01 9.52
C ASP A 115 -6.12 1.13 9.06
N ILE A 116 -4.91 1.67 9.17
CA ILE A 116 -3.70 0.96 8.73
C ILE A 116 -3.51 -0.35 9.48
N GLU A 117 -3.83 -0.40 10.78
CA GLU A 117 -3.69 -1.61 11.58
C GLU A 117 -4.58 -2.72 11.04
N SER A 118 -5.86 -2.42 10.76
CA SER A 118 -6.83 -3.39 10.22
C SER A 118 -6.44 -3.87 8.82
N ILE A 119 -5.96 -2.96 7.97
CA ILE A 119 -5.48 -3.28 6.63
C ILE A 119 -4.30 -4.25 6.71
N LEU A 120 -3.28 -3.92 7.52
CA LEU A 120 -2.08 -4.75 7.66
C LEU A 120 -2.40 -6.08 8.33
N ALA A 121 -3.26 -6.10 9.35
CA ALA A 121 -3.75 -7.31 10.00
C ALA A 121 -4.39 -8.28 9.00
N THR A 122 -5.22 -7.77 8.08
CA THR A 122 -5.83 -8.58 7.02
C THR A 122 -4.77 -9.22 6.11
N ILE A 123 -3.78 -8.45 5.66
CA ILE A 123 -2.69 -8.94 4.80
C ILE A 123 -1.84 -10.00 5.50
N LEU A 124 -1.46 -9.75 6.76
CA LEU A 124 -0.64 -10.66 7.56
C LEU A 124 -1.37 -11.97 7.86
N LYS A 125 -2.65 -11.90 8.26
CA LYS A 125 -3.48 -13.06 8.56
C LYS A 125 -3.68 -13.97 7.34
N GLU A 126 -3.97 -13.39 6.16
CA GLU A 126 -4.14 -14.17 4.93
C GLU A 126 -2.87 -14.92 4.51
N ASN A 127 -1.69 -14.44 4.93
CA ASN A 127 -0.39 -15.03 4.61
C ASN A 127 0.23 -15.84 5.78
N GLY A 128 -0.55 -16.11 6.84
CA GLY A 128 -0.12 -16.94 7.95
C GLY A 128 0.92 -16.29 8.88
N VAL A 129 1.05 -14.96 8.84
CA VAL A 129 1.88 -14.20 9.80
C VAL A 129 1.04 -13.90 11.04
N THR A 130 1.14 -14.76 12.05
CA THR A 130 0.28 -14.70 13.24
C THR A 130 0.91 -13.95 14.42
N GLU A 131 2.24 -13.91 14.48
CA GLU A 131 3.00 -13.25 15.54
C GLU A 131 3.44 -11.86 15.06
N TRP A 132 2.69 -10.82 15.41
CA TRP A 132 3.05 -9.44 15.10
C TRP A 132 2.54 -8.44 16.15
N SER A 133 3.11 -7.23 16.17
CA SER A 133 2.75 -6.19 17.15
C SER A 133 2.72 -4.79 16.52
N PRO A 134 1.57 -4.09 16.54
CA PRO A 134 1.48 -2.68 16.19
C PRO A 134 1.85 -1.79 17.37
N LEU A 135 2.94 -1.04 17.26
CA LEU A 135 3.41 -0.09 18.26
C LEU A 135 3.34 1.33 17.68
N PHE A 136 2.14 1.90 17.72
CA PHE A 136 1.84 3.22 17.17
C PHE A 136 1.58 4.25 18.29
N SER A 137 2.28 5.37 18.21
CA SER A 137 2.21 6.49 19.14
C SER A 137 1.31 7.61 18.63
N GLU A 138 1.06 7.65 17.32
CA GLU A 138 0.26 8.68 16.66
C GLU A 138 -1.03 8.12 16.07
N PRO A 139 -2.08 8.95 15.90
CA PRO A 139 -3.30 8.52 15.24
C PRO A 139 -3.07 8.21 13.75
N HIS A 140 -3.47 7.02 13.32
CA HIS A 140 -3.56 6.61 11.91
C HIS A 140 -5.03 6.46 11.52
N PRO A 141 -5.70 7.55 11.08
CA PRO A 141 -7.14 7.54 10.86
C PRO A 141 -7.54 6.60 9.73
N SER A 142 -8.76 6.06 9.85
CA SER A 142 -9.32 5.17 8.84
C SER A 142 -9.39 5.82 7.46
N ARG A 143 -9.06 5.05 6.44
CA ARG A 143 -9.15 5.44 5.04
C ARG A 143 -10.53 5.09 4.50
N GLU A 144 -11.23 6.09 3.96
CA GLU A 144 -12.54 5.90 3.31
C GLU A 144 -12.47 4.85 2.20
N PHE A 145 -11.36 4.84 1.45
CA PHE A 145 -11.14 3.97 0.30
C PHE A 145 -9.65 3.78 0.08
N CYS A 146 -9.18 2.54 0.03
CA CYS A 146 -7.78 2.19 -0.23
C CYS A 146 -7.72 0.93 -1.09
N VAL A 147 -6.95 0.97 -2.17
CA VAL A 147 -6.87 -0.10 -3.16
C VAL A 147 -5.46 -0.68 -3.18
N GLN A 148 -5.39 -2.01 -3.11
CA GLN A 148 -4.24 -2.79 -3.59
C GLN A 148 -4.49 -3.06 -5.07
N TYR A 149 -3.65 -2.51 -5.95
CA TYR A 149 -3.92 -2.54 -7.39
C TYR A 149 -2.77 -3.25 -8.12
N GLY A 150 -2.93 -4.56 -8.33
CA GLY A 150 -1.99 -5.34 -9.13
C GLY A 150 -0.58 -5.42 -8.55
N GLU A 151 -0.42 -5.20 -7.25
CA GLU A 151 0.86 -5.27 -6.53
C GLU A 151 0.89 -6.49 -5.60
N THR A 152 2.09 -6.93 -5.18
CA THR A 152 2.19 -8.04 -4.21
C THR A 152 1.64 -7.63 -2.85
N ASP A 153 1.24 -8.59 -2.03
CA ASP A 153 0.83 -8.31 -0.64
C ASP A 153 2.00 -7.66 0.14
N TYR A 154 3.25 -8.01 -0.18
CA TYR A 154 4.45 -7.39 0.39
C TYR A 154 4.64 -5.93 -0.04
N ASP A 155 4.55 -5.65 -1.34
CA ASP A 155 4.73 -4.30 -1.89
C ASP A 155 3.65 -3.36 -1.35
N PHE A 156 2.40 -3.85 -1.29
CA PHE A 156 1.28 -3.13 -0.67
C PHE A 156 1.57 -2.80 0.80
N LEU A 157 1.99 -3.78 1.59
CA LEU A 157 2.34 -3.58 3.00
C LEU A 157 3.46 -2.55 3.16
N CYS A 158 4.53 -2.67 2.38
CA CYS A 158 5.66 -1.74 2.43
C CYS A 158 5.25 -0.32 2.08
N ARG A 159 4.47 -0.16 1.00
CA ARG A 159 3.94 1.13 0.57
C ARG A 159 3.03 1.76 1.61
N MET A 160 2.08 0.99 2.15
CA MET A 160 1.15 1.46 3.15
C MET A 160 1.86 1.82 4.47
N ALA A 161 2.82 1.01 4.90
CA ALA A 161 3.65 1.33 6.05
C ALA A 161 4.45 2.62 5.81
N ALA A 162 5.08 2.77 4.64
CA ALA A 162 5.85 3.97 4.31
C ALA A 162 4.99 5.25 4.22
N GLU A 163 3.79 5.17 3.64
CA GLU A 163 2.83 6.28 3.62
C GLU A 163 2.44 6.73 5.04
N GLU A 164 2.30 5.78 5.96
CA GLU A 164 1.98 6.05 7.38
C GLU A 164 3.23 6.22 8.26
N GLY A 165 4.42 6.35 7.66
CA GLY A 165 5.70 6.46 8.36
C GLY A 165 6.12 5.21 9.14
N ILE A 166 5.37 4.12 9.12
CA ILE A 166 5.67 2.92 9.90
C ILE A 166 6.93 2.23 9.33
N PHE A 167 7.88 1.91 10.21
CA PHE A 167 8.95 0.99 9.91
C PHE A 167 8.68 -0.35 10.59
N PHE A 168 9.26 -1.43 10.05
CA PHE A 168 9.08 -2.76 10.65
C PHE A 168 10.41 -3.52 10.79
N TYR A 169 10.43 -4.47 11.72
CA TYR A 169 11.57 -5.36 11.96
C TYR A 169 11.09 -6.65 12.65
N GLU A 170 11.97 -7.65 12.72
CA GLU A 170 11.69 -8.91 13.41
C GLU A 170 12.32 -8.85 14.82
N GLU A 171 11.48 -8.92 15.86
CA GLU A 171 11.93 -9.00 17.25
C GLU A 171 12.02 -10.47 17.66
N HIS A 172 13.14 -10.85 18.28
CA HIS A 172 13.33 -12.19 18.81
C HIS A 172 13.21 -12.18 20.33
N ALA A 173 12.44 -13.11 20.89
CA ALA A 173 12.37 -13.27 22.33
C ALA A 173 13.70 -13.86 22.85
N GLN A 174 14.37 -13.15 23.77
CA GLN A 174 15.64 -13.62 24.35
C GLN A 174 15.50 -14.96 25.11
N LYS A 175 14.31 -15.25 25.65
CA LYS A 175 14.06 -16.42 26.52
C LYS A 175 13.26 -17.55 25.86
N SER A 176 12.72 -17.35 24.66
CA SER A 176 11.95 -18.37 23.93
C SER A 176 12.44 -18.50 22.49
N THR A 177 11.77 -19.32 21.70
CA THR A 177 11.99 -19.42 20.24
C THR A 177 11.02 -18.52 19.47
N ASP A 178 10.27 -17.66 20.16
CA ASP A 178 9.29 -16.78 19.55
C ASP A 178 9.99 -15.66 18.78
N GLN A 179 9.41 -15.30 17.65
CA GLN A 179 9.88 -14.19 16.84
C GLN A 179 8.67 -13.54 16.19
N SER A 180 8.52 -12.24 16.42
CA SER A 180 7.38 -11.48 15.96
C SER A 180 7.78 -10.33 15.06
N LEU A 181 6.93 -10.05 14.07
CA LEU A 181 7.01 -8.85 13.26
C LEU A 181 6.55 -7.65 14.10
N VAL A 182 7.42 -6.67 14.33
CA VAL A 182 7.06 -5.43 15.00
C VAL A 182 6.88 -4.34 13.95
N LEU A 183 5.73 -3.67 13.97
CA LEU A 183 5.45 -2.48 13.19
C LEU A 183 5.43 -1.28 14.11
N CYS A 184 6.23 -0.26 13.82
CA CYS A 184 6.47 0.82 14.74
C CYS A 184 6.51 2.18 14.05
N ASP A 185 5.92 3.19 14.68
CA ASP A 185 5.95 4.57 14.20
C ASP A 185 6.93 5.46 14.99
N THR A 186 7.69 4.94 15.94
CA THR A 186 8.62 5.77 16.71
C THR A 186 9.76 4.98 17.33
N VAL A 187 10.96 5.55 17.31
CA VAL A 187 12.15 4.94 17.94
C VAL A 187 11.95 4.67 19.44
N ARG A 188 10.98 5.34 20.09
CA ARG A 188 10.70 5.23 21.53
C ARG A 188 10.18 3.86 21.97
N TYR A 189 9.55 3.10 21.08
CA TYR A 189 9.08 1.75 21.39
C TYR A 189 10.15 0.68 21.23
N LEU A 190 11.32 1.02 20.66
CA LEU A 190 12.41 0.08 20.59
C LEU A 190 12.88 -0.29 22.01
N PRO A 191 13.31 -1.55 22.24
CA PRO A 191 13.88 -1.98 23.51
C PRO A 191 14.95 -1.03 24.07
N GLU A 192 15.17 -1.12 25.38
CA GLU A 192 16.21 -0.35 26.07
C GLU A 192 17.57 -0.54 25.40
N SER A 193 18.33 0.55 25.33
CA SER A 193 19.66 0.52 24.75
C SER A 193 20.64 -0.22 25.66
N PHE A 194 21.64 -0.87 25.08
CA PHE A 194 22.76 -1.46 25.83
C PHE A 194 24.08 -0.78 25.47
N GLU A 195 25.00 -0.72 26.43
CA GLU A 195 26.33 -0.14 26.22
C GLU A 195 27.24 -1.09 25.45
N ILE A 196 28.04 -0.53 24.55
CA ILE A 196 29.08 -1.29 23.86
C ILE A 196 30.34 -0.41 23.66
N PRO A 197 31.50 -0.85 24.19
CA PRO A 197 32.72 -0.05 24.11
C PRO A 197 33.34 -0.07 22.72
N TRP A 198 33.94 1.04 22.33
CA TRP A 198 34.82 1.14 21.19
C TRP A 198 36.20 0.61 21.54
N ASN A 199 36.72 -0.34 20.76
CA ASN A 199 38.09 -0.84 20.89
C ASN A 199 38.67 -1.25 19.53
N PRO A 200 39.58 -0.45 18.93
CA PRO A 200 40.18 -0.77 17.64
C PRO A 200 41.24 -1.89 17.73
N ASN A 201 41.70 -2.24 18.93
CA ASN A 201 42.75 -3.22 19.17
C ASN A 201 42.16 -4.58 19.55
N THR A 202 41.66 -5.30 18.54
CA THR A 202 41.01 -6.62 18.71
C THR A 202 42.00 -7.79 18.85
N ARG A 203 43.32 -7.51 18.90
CA ARG A 203 44.41 -8.51 18.98
C ARG A 203 44.75 -8.95 20.40
N THR A 204 44.52 -8.09 21.38
CA THR A 204 44.63 -8.41 22.81
C THR A 204 43.30 -8.97 23.26
N GLU A 205 43.29 -10.13 23.93
CA GLU A 205 42.08 -10.82 24.40
C GLU A 205 41.06 -9.85 24.99
N VAL A 206 39.89 -9.73 24.34
CA VAL A 206 38.74 -9.06 24.95
C VAL A 206 37.64 -10.09 25.04
N SER A 207 37.38 -10.56 26.26
CA SER A 207 36.20 -11.37 26.59
C SER A 207 34.90 -10.57 26.41
N THR A 208 34.99 -9.23 26.37
CA THR A 208 33.86 -8.31 26.17
C THR A 208 33.64 -7.97 24.70
N PHE A 209 32.39 -8.04 24.23
CA PHE A 209 32.02 -7.53 22.92
C PHE A 209 32.32 -6.03 22.79
N CYS A 210 32.89 -5.62 21.66
CA CYS A 210 33.25 -4.23 21.38
C CYS A 210 33.00 -3.88 19.91
N ILE A 211 33.00 -2.58 19.62
CA ILE A 211 32.99 -2.04 18.26
C ILE A 211 34.42 -1.70 17.88
N SER A 212 34.93 -2.37 16.84
CA SER A 212 36.33 -2.26 16.40
C SER A 212 36.54 -1.23 15.29
N GLN A 213 35.51 -0.98 14.49
CA GLN A 213 35.48 0.10 13.51
C GLN A 213 34.17 0.86 13.69
N PHE A 214 34.23 2.18 13.59
CA PHE A 214 33.05 3.05 13.62
C PHE A 214 33.31 4.25 12.72
N ARG A 215 32.65 4.27 11.56
CA ARG A 215 32.80 5.29 10.51
C ARG A 215 31.53 6.11 10.45
N TYR A 216 31.56 7.30 11.02
CA TYR A 216 30.44 8.24 10.97
C TYR A 216 30.53 9.11 9.71
N SER A 217 29.40 9.28 9.03
CA SER A 217 29.31 10.00 7.76
C SER A 217 28.00 10.78 7.69
N ALA A 218 28.03 11.87 6.94
CA ALA A 218 26.87 12.69 6.63
C ALA A 218 26.82 13.01 5.13
N GLN A 219 25.63 13.25 4.59
CA GLN A 219 25.42 13.60 3.19
C GLN A 219 24.24 14.56 3.02
N ILE A 220 24.26 15.31 1.91
CA ILE A 220 23.18 16.25 1.57
C ILE A 220 21.92 15.47 1.21
N ARG A 221 20.78 15.96 1.71
CA ARG A 221 19.44 15.41 1.47
C ARG A 221 18.42 16.53 1.24
N PRO A 222 17.20 16.20 0.77
CA PRO A 222 16.12 17.19 0.69
C PRO A 222 16.04 18.05 1.96
N SER A 223 15.81 19.34 1.77
CA SER A 223 15.74 20.33 2.83
C SER A 223 14.32 20.53 3.33
N SER A 224 13.33 20.34 2.46
CA SER A 224 11.92 20.51 2.80
C SER A 224 11.06 19.60 1.95
N VAL A 225 9.88 19.29 2.47
CA VAL A 225 8.78 18.64 1.76
C VAL A 225 7.58 19.57 1.78
N VAL A 226 6.96 19.77 0.62
CA VAL A 226 5.67 20.44 0.49
C VAL A 226 4.69 19.47 -0.16
N THR A 227 3.66 19.07 0.57
CA THR A 227 2.61 18.20 0.01
C THR A 227 1.36 19.02 -0.28
N LYS A 228 0.70 18.75 -1.41
CA LYS A 228 -0.54 19.41 -1.78
C LYS A 228 -1.59 18.43 -2.29
N ASP A 229 -2.85 18.67 -1.94
CA ASP A 229 -3.98 17.90 -2.47
C ASP A 229 -5.25 18.77 -2.64
N TYR A 230 -6.27 18.20 -3.27
CA TYR A 230 -7.56 18.82 -3.54
C TYR A 230 -8.71 17.96 -3.03
N THR A 231 -9.68 18.59 -2.36
CA THR A 231 -10.97 17.96 -2.04
C THR A 231 -12.12 18.81 -2.52
N PHE A 232 -13.01 18.21 -3.32
CA PHE A 232 -14.18 18.89 -3.85
C PHE A 232 -15.18 19.32 -2.77
N LYS A 233 -15.11 18.72 -1.56
CA LYS A 233 -15.92 19.11 -0.41
C LYS A 233 -15.51 20.47 0.17
N ARG A 234 -14.27 20.91 -0.07
CA ARG A 234 -13.72 22.20 0.40
C ARG A 234 -12.80 22.80 -0.68
N PRO A 235 -13.33 23.22 -1.84
CA PRO A 235 -12.50 23.61 -2.99
C PRO A 235 -11.59 24.82 -2.73
N GLY A 236 -11.94 25.69 -1.77
CA GLY A 236 -11.10 26.82 -1.35
C GLY A 236 -10.10 26.51 -0.22
N TRP A 237 -10.09 25.29 0.33
CA TRP A 237 -9.07 24.91 1.30
C TRP A 237 -7.73 24.73 0.58
N ALA A 238 -6.67 25.36 1.09
CA ALA A 238 -5.36 25.36 0.46
C ALA A 238 -4.79 23.94 0.26
N GLY A 239 -5.15 23.01 1.15
CA GLY A 239 -4.76 21.60 1.07
C GLY A 239 -3.24 21.43 0.95
N ARG A 240 -2.47 22.28 1.63
CA ARG A 240 -1.01 22.35 1.54
C ARG A 240 -0.41 22.20 2.93
N PHE A 241 0.60 21.35 3.05
CA PHE A 241 1.40 21.20 4.26
C PHE A 241 2.88 21.28 3.91
N ASP A 242 3.62 21.99 4.75
CA ASP A 242 5.04 22.25 4.57
C ASP A 242 5.78 21.62 5.76
N GLN A 243 6.90 20.96 5.48
CA GLN A 243 7.77 20.37 6.49
C GLN A 243 9.23 20.67 6.17
N GLU A 244 9.91 21.34 7.09
CA GLU A 244 11.36 21.50 7.05
C GLU A 244 12.07 20.27 7.63
N GLY A 245 13.18 19.89 7.02
CA GLY A 245 14.08 18.88 7.55
C GLY A 245 14.86 19.39 8.77
N GLN A 246 15.29 18.47 9.63
CA GLN A 246 16.16 18.80 10.77
C GLN A 246 17.64 18.56 10.45
N TYR A 247 18.54 19.17 11.23
CA TYR A 247 20.00 18.99 11.16
C TYR A 247 20.57 19.30 9.77
N GLN A 248 20.38 20.53 9.31
CA GLN A 248 20.73 20.99 7.96
C GLN A 248 21.95 21.92 7.90
N ASP A 249 22.72 22.03 8.97
CA ASP A 249 23.78 23.05 9.13
C ASP A 249 24.87 23.00 8.04
N TYR A 250 25.03 21.86 7.37
CA TYR A 250 26.01 21.60 6.32
C TYR A 250 25.42 21.54 4.91
N GLN A 251 24.17 21.99 4.71
CA GLN A 251 23.52 22.01 3.39
C GLN A 251 22.79 23.33 3.11
N ARG A 252 22.43 23.54 1.84
CA ARG A 252 21.52 24.64 1.45
C ARG A 252 20.07 24.21 1.71
N THR A 253 19.20 25.20 1.93
CA THR A 253 17.77 25.01 2.21
C THR A 253 16.88 25.01 0.96
N GLN A 254 17.47 24.95 -0.23
CA GLN A 254 16.76 25.07 -1.52
C GLN A 254 16.36 23.72 -2.16
N TYR A 255 16.65 22.61 -1.51
CA TYR A 255 16.42 21.26 -2.03
C TYR A 255 15.01 20.77 -1.64
N GLU A 256 13.99 21.47 -2.13
CA GLU A 256 12.58 21.17 -1.88
C GLU A 256 12.12 19.93 -2.67
N VAL A 257 11.33 19.08 -2.02
CA VAL A 257 10.48 18.08 -2.67
C VAL A 257 9.05 18.58 -2.62
N TYR A 258 8.47 18.85 -3.79
CA TYR A 258 7.07 19.22 -3.92
C TYR A 258 6.25 18.02 -4.44
N ASP A 259 5.28 17.56 -3.65
CA ASP A 259 4.50 16.35 -3.91
C ASP A 259 3.01 16.67 -4.15
N TYR A 260 2.47 16.18 -5.26
CA TYR A 260 1.07 16.29 -5.64
C TYR A 260 0.64 15.09 -6.50
N PRO A 261 -0.49 14.42 -6.19
CA PRO A 261 -1.36 14.66 -5.03
C PRO A 261 -0.78 14.07 -3.73
N GLY A 262 -0.96 14.78 -2.62
CA GLY A 262 -0.46 14.38 -1.29
C GLY A 262 -1.30 13.30 -0.59
N ARG A 263 -2.41 12.86 -1.19
CA ARG A 263 -3.31 11.79 -0.74
C ARG A 263 -4.01 12.02 0.61
N PHE A 264 -4.37 13.26 0.90
CA PHE A 264 -5.06 13.62 2.15
C PHE A 264 -6.28 14.50 1.90
N LYS A 265 -7.26 14.42 2.81
CA LYS A 265 -8.48 15.25 2.78
C LYS A 265 -8.61 16.16 4.02
N GLY A 266 -7.60 16.20 4.88
CA GLY A 266 -7.63 16.92 6.15
C GLY A 266 -6.26 17.06 6.81
N ALA A 267 -6.25 17.27 8.13
CA ALA A 267 -5.04 17.60 8.90
C ALA A 267 -3.96 16.50 8.91
N HIS A 268 -4.32 15.24 8.61
CA HIS A 268 -3.37 14.13 8.49
C HIS A 268 -2.28 14.38 7.44
N GLY A 269 -2.52 15.28 6.47
CA GLY A 269 -1.50 15.68 5.50
C GLY A 269 -0.23 16.28 6.12
N GLN A 270 -0.31 16.87 7.32
CA GLN A 270 0.88 17.32 8.06
C GLN A 270 1.76 16.13 8.49
N ASN A 271 1.14 15.02 8.91
CA ASN A 271 1.85 13.80 9.28
C ASN A 271 2.55 13.21 8.06
N PHE A 272 1.87 13.14 6.92
CA PHE A 272 2.46 12.69 5.65
C PHE A 272 3.66 13.55 5.24
N ALA A 273 3.55 14.88 5.27
CA ALA A 273 4.68 15.77 4.97
C ALA A 273 5.89 15.50 5.89
N ARG A 274 5.64 15.30 7.19
CA ARG A 274 6.67 14.95 8.17
C ARG A 274 7.32 13.59 7.92
N TRP A 275 6.52 12.54 7.75
CA TRP A 275 7.04 11.19 7.54
C TRP A 275 7.79 11.07 6.21
N GLN A 276 7.32 11.74 5.14
CA GLN A 276 8.09 11.85 3.89
C GLN A 276 9.43 12.54 4.12
N MET A 277 9.45 13.65 4.87
CA MET A 277 10.69 14.38 5.17
C MET A 277 11.70 13.51 5.93
N ASP A 278 11.23 12.82 6.98
CA ASP A 278 12.05 11.87 7.74
C ASP A 278 12.56 10.73 6.86
N GLY A 279 11.73 10.19 5.97
CA GLY A 279 12.08 9.14 5.01
C GLY A 279 13.18 9.58 4.03
N TRP A 280 13.03 10.76 3.42
CA TRP A 280 14.05 11.34 2.54
C TRP A 280 15.39 11.59 3.24
N ARG A 281 15.37 11.83 4.55
CA ARG A 281 16.56 12.13 5.38
C ARG A 281 17.00 10.95 6.24
N ASN A 282 16.44 9.76 6.04
CA ASN A 282 16.70 8.58 6.88
C ASN A 282 18.16 8.09 6.87
N ASN A 283 18.96 8.56 5.92
CA ASN A 283 20.40 8.31 5.81
C ASN A 283 21.22 9.60 5.70
N ALA A 284 20.68 10.76 6.11
CA ALA A 284 21.39 12.04 6.11
C ALA A 284 22.64 12.00 7.01
N GLU A 285 22.56 11.27 8.12
CA GLU A 285 23.66 10.96 9.04
C GLU A 285 23.64 9.46 9.38
N VAL A 286 24.75 8.77 9.14
CA VAL A 286 24.86 7.32 9.35
C VAL A 286 26.25 7.01 9.89
N ALA A 287 26.34 6.14 10.89
CA ALA A 287 27.58 5.47 11.25
C ALA A 287 27.56 4.00 10.84
N ARG A 288 28.66 3.52 10.26
CA ARG A 288 28.86 2.11 9.91
C ARG A 288 29.95 1.52 10.79
N GLY A 289 29.72 0.36 11.37
CA GLY A 289 30.69 -0.26 12.28
C GLY A 289 30.87 -1.75 12.10
N THR A 290 31.90 -2.26 12.76
CA THR A 290 32.26 -3.68 12.80
C THR A 290 32.36 -4.14 14.25
N SER A 291 31.64 -5.20 14.60
CA SER A 291 31.64 -5.84 15.93
C SER A 291 31.63 -7.35 15.82
N ARG A 292 31.90 -8.05 16.91
CA ARG A 292 31.62 -9.49 17.06
C ARG A 292 30.34 -9.77 17.83
N SER A 293 29.63 -8.72 18.26
CA SER A 293 28.40 -8.88 19.05
C SER A 293 27.27 -9.43 18.18
N PRO A 294 26.62 -10.53 18.60
CA PRO A 294 25.38 -10.98 17.99
C PRO A 294 24.19 -10.06 18.36
N GLU A 295 24.33 -9.18 19.36
CA GLU A 295 23.27 -8.32 19.94
C GLU A 295 22.91 -7.07 19.13
N ILE A 296 23.67 -6.78 18.07
CA ILE A 296 23.46 -5.60 17.23
C ILE A 296 22.68 -6.02 15.98
N TRP A 297 21.38 -5.72 15.95
CA TRP A 297 20.50 -5.93 14.78
C TRP A 297 19.39 -4.86 14.71
N PRO A 298 18.72 -4.71 13.55
CA PRO A 298 17.65 -3.72 13.39
C PRO A 298 16.52 -3.89 14.41
N GLY A 299 16.10 -2.80 15.04
CA GLY A 299 15.15 -2.81 16.15
C GLY A 299 15.82 -2.67 17.52
N ARG A 300 17.15 -2.73 17.61
CA ARG A 300 17.92 -2.46 18.83
C ARG A 300 18.44 -1.02 18.86
N ARG A 301 18.77 -0.55 20.06
CA ARG A 301 19.51 0.69 20.30
C ARG A 301 20.80 0.37 21.04
N ILE A 302 21.87 1.08 20.72
CA ILE A 302 23.18 0.92 21.36
C ILE A 302 23.66 2.26 21.91
N VAL A 303 24.39 2.23 23.02
CA VAL A 303 25.15 3.38 23.52
C VAL A 303 26.62 3.10 23.25
N LEU A 304 27.22 3.86 22.33
CA LEU A 304 28.66 3.76 22.07
C LEU A 304 29.42 4.41 23.23
N THR A 305 30.42 3.72 23.78
CA THR A 305 31.26 4.26 24.85
C THR A 305 32.75 4.15 24.52
N GLY A 306 33.59 5.01 25.12
CA GLY A 306 35.05 4.94 24.98
C GLY A 306 35.63 5.38 23.63
N HIS A 307 34.83 5.93 22.70
CA HIS A 307 35.32 6.47 21.45
C HIS A 307 36.07 7.81 21.70
N PRO A 308 37.24 8.06 21.09
CA PRO A 308 38.04 9.27 21.35
C PRO A 308 37.31 10.57 20.95
N GLN A 309 36.44 10.50 19.96
CA GLN A 309 35.57 11.59 19.56
C GLN A 309 34.29 11.60 20.42
N ALA A 310 34.19 12.57 21.33
CA ALA A 310 33.16 12.63 22.38
C ALA A 310 31.72 12.60 21.85
N ASN A 311 31.41 13.33 20.77
CA ASN A 311 30.04 13.40 20.22
C ASN A 311 29.54 12.09 19.60
N LEU A 312 30.41 11.09 19.38
CA LEU A 312 30.00 9.75 18.95
C LEU A 312 29.60 8.85 20.12
N ASN A 313 29.99 9.19 21.36
CA ASN A 313 29.60 8.46 22.56
C ASN A 313 28.17 8.85 22.99
N ARG A 314 27.20 8.31 22.28
CA ARG A 314 25.78 8.61 22.41
C ARG A 314 24.96 7.38 22.06
N GLU A 315 23.64 7.52 22.18
CA GLU A 315 22.71 6.50 21.74
C GLU A 315 22.50 6.51 20.22
N TRP A 316 22.46 5.32 19.64
CA TRP A 316 22.34 5.05 18.22
C TRP A 316 21.25 4.00 17.96
N GLN A 317 20.38 4.25 16.97
CA GLN A 317 19.39 3.29 16.49
C GLN A 317 20.03 2.38 15.44
N VAL A 318 19.96 1.07 15.62
CA VAL A 318 20.46 0.10 14.63
C VAL A 318 19.45 -0.01 13.49
N VAL A 319 19.90 0.26 12.26
CA VAL A 319 19.04 0.27 11.07
C VAL A 319 19.35 -0.88 10.10
N ALA A 320 20.58 -1.41 10.11
CA ALA A 320 20.98 -2.58 9.33
C ALA A 320 22.07 -3.39 10.03
N SER A 321 22.13 -4.69 9.74
CA SER A 321 23.16 -5.62 10.21
C SER A 321 23.40 -6.72 9.17
N GLU A 322 24.67 -7.08 9.02
CA GLU A 322 25.21 -8.16 8.21
C GLU A 322 26.09 -9.03 9.12
N LEU A 323 25.50 -10.12 9.62
CA LEU A 323 26.12 -11.02 10.58
C LEU A 323 26.62 -12.28 9.86
N HIS A 324 27.92 -12.51 9.93
CA HIS A 324 28.60 -13.64 9.32
C HIS A 324 29.25 -14.52 10.40
N GLY A 325 28.98 -15.82 10.34
CA GLY A 325 29.60 -16.80 11.22
C GLY A 325 30.26 -17.92 10.43
N GLU A 326 31.47 -18.32 10.84
CA GLU A 326 32.18 -19.47 10.28
C GLU A 326 32.53 -20.46 11.39
N GLN A 327 32.26 -21.74 11.12
CA GLN A 327 32.55 -22.88 11.99
C GLN A 327 33.26 -23.98 11.19
N PRO A 328 34.55 -23.79 10.83
CA PRO A 328 35.26 -24.70 9.93
C PRO A 328 35.39 -26.13 10.46
N GLN A 329 35.37 -26.31 11.78
CA GLN A 329 35.45 -27.61 12.44
C GLN A 329 34.19 -28.47 12.28
N ALA A 330 33.11 -27.93 11.72
CA ALA A 330 31.93 -28.74 11.35
C ALA A 330 32.25 -29.74 10.22
N VAL A 331 33.30 -29.49 9.43
CA VAL A 331 33.80 -30.39 8.38
C VAL A 331 34.94 -31.26 8.94
N PRO A 332 34.79 -32.60 9.00
CA PRO A 332 35.87 -33.50 9.42
C PRO A 332 37.13 -33.31 8.55
N GLY A 333 38.29 -33.16 9.19
CA GLY A 333 39.59 -33.02 8.50
C GLY A 333 40.04 -31.58 8.25
N ARG A 334 39.17 -30.57 8.41
CA ARG A 334 39.59 -29.16 8.46
C ARG A 334 40.08 -28.82 9.87
N SER A 335 41.39 -28.64 10.03
CA SER A 335 42.03 -28.21 11.28
C SER A 335 42.83 -26.93 11.04
N GLY A 336 42.73 -25.95 11.95
CA GLY A 336 43.58 -24.75 11.93
C GLY A 336 42.94 -23.42 12.35
N SER A 337 41.61 -23.26 12.29
CA SER A 337 40.90 -22.02 12.65
C SER A 337 39.69 -22.30 13.55
N GLY A 338 39.55 -21.54 14.65
CA GLY A 338 38.38 -21.64 15.54
C GLY A 338 37.12 -20.98 14.97
N THR A 339 35.98 -21.15 15.64
CA THR A 339 34.72 -20.49 15.26
C THR A 339 34.87 -18.97 15.30
N THR A 340 34.40 -18.28 14.26
CA THR A 340 34.43 -16.82 14.20
C THR A 340 33.03 -16.24 13.97
N LEU A 341 32.81 -15.03 14.49
CA LEU A 341 31.60 -14.25 14.29
C LEU A 341 32.00 -12.81 13.98
N ASN A 342 31.40 -12.22 12.95
CA ASN A 342 31.63 -10.84 12.54
C ASN A 342 30.31 -10.19 12.15
N ASN A 343 30.08 -8.96 12.59
CA ASN A 343 28.87 -8.20 12.35
C ASN A 343 29.24 -6.83 11.79
N HIS A 344 28.83 -6.55 10.56
CA HIS A 344 28.84 -5.20 10.01
C HIS A 344 27.47 -4.58 10.20
N PHE A 345 27.40 -3.37 10.74
CA PHE A 345 26.11 -2.75 11.02
C PHE A 345 26.09 -1.29 10.59
N ALA A 346 24.90 -0.76 10.41
CA ALA A 346 24.64 0.65 10.20
C ALA A 346 23.69 1.16 11.29
N VAL A 347 23.98 2.35 11.79
CA VAL A 347 23.18 3.03 12.80
C VAL A 347 22.95 4.50 12.42
N ILE A 348 21.85 5.06 12.92
CA ILE A 348 21.57 6.50 12.89
C ILE A 348 21.48 7.04 14.33
N PRO A 349 21.60 8.35 14.56
CA PRO A 349 21.38 8.92 15.89
C PRO A 349 19.99 8.53 16.43
N ALA A 350 19.89 8.12 17.70
CA ALA A 350 18.62 7.67 18.29
C ALA A 350 17.68 8.81 18.74
N ASP A 351 18.07 10.07 18.53
CA ASP A 351 17.25 11.26 18.83
C ASP A 351 16.19 11.54 17.74
N ARG A 352 16.17 10.72 16.68
CA ARG A 352 15.24 10.78 15.55
C ARG A 352 14.77 9.37 15.22
N THR A 353 13.60 9.29 14.58
CA THR A 353 13.02 8.03 14.15
C THR A 353 13.44 7.74 12.71
N TRP A 354 14.07 6.58 12.47
CA TRP A 354 14.23 6.09 11.11
C TRP A 354 12.87 5.82 10.46
N ARG A 355 12.67 6.30 9.23
CA ARG A 355 11.46 6.06 8.42
C ARG A 355 11.86 5.48 7.07
N PRO A 356 11.05 4.60 6.46
CA PRO A 356 11.28 4.17 5.09
C PRO A 356 11.18 5.37 4.14
N GLN A 357 11.88 5.30 3.01
CA GLN A 357 11.70 6.29 1.95
C GLN A 357 10.29 6.15 1.34
N PRO A 358 9.66 7.25 0.90
CA PRO A 358 8.38 7.18 0.21
C PRO A 358 8.46 6.25 -1.02
N LEU A 359 7.50 5.33 -1.12
CA LEU A 359 7.42 4.37 -2.22
C LEU A 359 6.40 4.81 -3.27
N LEU A 360 6.67 4.49 -4.52
CA LEU A 360 5.74 4.73 -5.62
C LEU A 360 4.48 3.88 -5.45
N LYS A 361 3.34 4.45 -5.83
CA LYS A 361 2.07 3.75 -5.83
C LYS A 361 1.78 3.18 -7.22
N PRO A 362 1.19 1.99 -7.34
CA PRO A 362 0.70 1.50 -8.62
C PRO A 362 -0.27 2.48 -9.25
N LEU A 363 -0.15 2.64 -10.56
CA LEU A 363 -1.03 3.50 -11.35
C LEU A 363 -1.96 2.65 -12.20
N VAL A 364 -3.16 3.18 -12.42
CA VAL A 364 -4.11 2.62 -13.37
C VAL A 364 -3.83 3.20 -14.75
N ASP A 365 -3.48 2.35 -15.72
CA ASP A 365 -3.07 2.77 -17.06
C ASP A 365 -4.18 3.46 -17.86
N GLY A 366 -5.44 3.20 -17.55
CA GLY A 366 -6.56 3.77 -18.27
C GLY A 366 -7.92 3.43 -17.67
N PRO A 367 -8.99 3.98 -18.26
CA PRO A 367 -10.33 3.84 -17.71
C PRO A 367 -10.83 2.39 -17.78
N GLN A 368 -11.70 2.03 -16.84
CA GLN A 368 -12.24 0.70 -16.66
C GLN A 368 -13.76 0.72 -16.64
N SER A 369 -14.40 -0.38 -17.03
CA SER A 369 -15.84 -0.54 -16.83
C SER A 369 -16.15 -0.98 -15.40
N ALA A 370 -17.26 -0.47 -14.86
CA ALA A 370 -17.83 -0.87 -13.59
C ALA A 370 -19.35 -0.82 -13.66
N VAL A 371 -20.03 -1.55 -12.77
CA VAL A 371 -21.50 -1.58 -12.71
C VAL A 371 -21.97 -0.78 -11.51
N VAL A 372 -22.91 0.15 -11.70
CA VAL A 372 -23.49 0.93 -10.60
C VAL A 372 -24.26 0.01 -9.64
N THR A 373 -24.03 0.16 -8.35
CA THR A 373 -24.65 -0.65 -7.30
C THR A 373 -25.44 0.20 -6.30
N GLY A 374 -26.31 -0.47 -5.53
CA GLY A 374 -27.14 0.14 -4.50
C GLY A 374 -27.88 -0.92 -3.69
N PRO A 375 -28.73 -0.49 -2.73
CA PRO A 375 -29.55 -1.39 -1.94
C PRO A 375 -30.49 -2.26 -2.78
N ALA A 376 -30.84 -3.43 -2.26
CA ALA A 376 -31.77 -4.33 -2.93
C ALA A 376 -33.11 -3.64 -3.22
N GLY A 377 -33.61 -3.76 -4.46
CA GLY A 377 -34.87 -3.18 -4.91
C GLY A 377 -34.82 -1.68 -5.25
N GLU A 378 -33.66 -1.04 -5.13
CA GLU A 378 -33.49 0.37 -5.49
C GLU A 378 -33.04 0.54 -6.95
N GLU A 379 -33.63 1.50 -7.68
CA GLU A 379 -33.23 1.81 -9.06
C GLU A 379 -32.21 2.94 -9.12
N ILE A 380 -32.23 3.86 -8.16
CA ILE A 380 -31.36 5.05 -8.12
C ILE A 380 -30.80 5.20 -6.71
N PHE A 381 -29.47 5.11 -6.58
CA PHE A 381 -28.78 5.25 -5.31
C PHE A 381 -27.63 6.27 -5.45
N CYS A 382 -27.85 7.48 -4.95
CA CYS A 382 -26.86 8.55 -4.97
C CYS A 382 -26.90 9.40 -3.69
N ASP A 383 -25.85 10.16 -3.46
CA ASP A 383 -25.75 11.11 -2.34
C ASP A 383 -26.06 12.55 -2.74
N GLU A 384 -25.89 13.50 -1.81
CA GLU A 384 -26.16 14.94 -2.00
C GLU A 384 -25.32 15.60 -3.11
N HIS A 385 -24.27 14.93 -3.58
CA HIS A 385 -23.40 15.39 -4.66
C HIS A 385 -23.66 14.68 -5.99
N GLY A 386 -24.70 13.83 -6.06
CA GLY A 386 -24.99 13.02 -7.24
C GLY A 386 -23.93 11.94 -7.50
N ARG A 387 -23.16 11.56 -6.48
CA ARG A 387 -22.19 10.46 -6.56
C ARG A 387 -22.92 9.14 -6.48
N VAL A 388 -22.36 8.10 -7.10
CA VAL A 388 -22.90 6.73 -7.04
C VAL A 388 -21.83 5.77 -6.53
N ARG A 389 -22.23 4.55 -6.16
CA ARG A 389 -21.30 3.46 -5.87
C ARG A 389 -21.26 2.48 -7.03
N VAL A 390 -20.14 1.79 -7.20
CA VAL A 390 -19.94 0.85 -8.31
C VAL A 390 -19.30 -0.44 -7.81
N LYS A 391 -19.50 -1.50 -8.59
CA LYS A 391 -18.77 -2.75 -8.49
C LYS A 391 -17.77 -2.82 -9.64
N PHE A 392 -16.48 -2.86 -9.31
CA PHE A 392 -15.43 -3.16 -10.29
C PHE A 392 -15.40 -4.65 -10.61
N ASN A 393 -15.07 -4.99 -11.85
CA ASN A 393 -15.08 -6.37 -12.33
C ASN A 393 -14.00 -7.25 -11.68
N TRP A 394 -12.89 -6.65 -11.24
CA TRP A 394 -11.78 -7.35 -10.57
C TRP A 394 -11.98 -7.46 -9.05
N ASP A 395 -12.94 -6.75 -8.46
CA ASP A 395 -13.17 -6.79 -7.02
C ASP A 395 -13.92 -8.07 -6.65
N ARG A 396 -13.25 -8.96 -5.94
CA ARG A 396 -13.80 -10.24 -5.47
C ARG A 396 -14.24 -10.25 -4.00
N TYR A 397 -13.96 -9.18 -3.25
CA TYR A 397 -14.10 -9.16 -1.79
C TYR A 397 -15.36 -8.45 -1.34
N ASN A 398 -15.70 -7.31 -1.96
CA ASN A 398 -16.86 -6.54 -1.53
C ASN A 398 -18.15 -7.08 -2.18
N PRO A 399 -19.31 -6.98 -1.52
CA PRO A 399 -20.59 -7.37 -2.10
C PRO A 399 -20.99 -6.47 -3.27
N SER A 400 -21.85 -6.96 -4.17
CA SER A 400 -22.45 -6.17 -5.27
C SER A 400 -23.73 -5.47 -4.81
N ASN A 401 -23.63 -4.60 -3.80
CA ASN A 401 -24.76 -3.87 -3.19
C ASN A 401 -24.33 -2.43 -2.80
N GLN A 402 -25.02 -1.80 -1.85
CA GLN A 402 -24.65 -0.47 -1.38
C GLN A 402 -23.24 -0.38 -0.78
N ASP A 403 -22.56 -1.47 -0.45
CA ASP A 403 -21.25 -1.50 0.19
C ASP A 403 -20.11 -1.85 -0.79
N SER A 404 -20.36 -1.83 -2.11
CA SER A 404 -19.36 -2.21 -3.13
C SER A 404 -18.13 -1.30 -3.22
N SER A 405 -18.31 0.01 -3.03
CA SER A 405 -17.23 1.00 -3.18
C SER A 405 -17.52 2.28 -2.38
N CYS A 406 -16.55 3.19 -2.37
CA CYS A 406 -16.77 4.56 -1.96
C CYS A 406 -17.75 5.30 -2.90
N TRP A 407 -18.13 6.52 -2.51
CA TRP A 407 -18.93 7.41 -3.34
C TRP A 407 -18.11 8.05 -4.46
N ILE A 408 -18.42 7.71 -5.70
CA ILE A 408 -17.68 8.11 -6.91
C ILE A 408 -18.41 9.25 -7.62
N ARG A 409 -17.68 10.33 -7.93
CA ARG A 409 -18.21 11.47 -8.69
C ARG A 409 -18.49 11.08 -10.14
N VAL A 410 -19.56 11.64 -10.69
CA VAL A 410 -20.00 11.41 -12.07
C VAL A 410 -19.81 12.69 -12.87
N ALA A 411 -18.97 12.63 -13.91
CA ALA A 411 -18.84 13.71 -14.88
C ALA A 411 -20.20 14.01 -15.53
N GLN A 412 -20.54 15.28 -15.62
CA GLN A 412 -21.74 15.77 -16.28
C GLN A 412 -21.36 16.50 -17.57
N ALA A 413 -22.24 16.48 -18.57
CA ALA A 413 -22.02 17.20 -19.83
C ALA A 413 -21.90 18.72 -19.63
N TRP A 414 -22.55 19.26 -18.59
CA TRP A 414 -22.48 20.68 -18.21
C TRP A 414 -22.78 20.83 -16.72
N ALA A 415 -21.87 21.40 -15.93
CA ALA A 415 -22.05 21.58 -14.48
C ALA A 415 -21.65 23.00 -14.04
N GLY A 416 -22.63 23.80 -13.65
CA GLY A 416 -22.43 25.14 -13.07
C GLY A 416 -23.09 25.27 -11.70
N THR A 417 -22.88 26.41 -11.04
CA THR A 417 -23.47 26.68 -9.72
C THR A 417 -24.98 26.85 -9.82
N GLY A 418 -25.73 25.78 -9.52
CA GLY A 418 -27.19 25.77 -9.56
C GLY A 418 -27.79 25.60 -10.96
N PHE A 419 -26.99 25.26 -11.98
CA PHE A 419 -27.48 25.03 -13.36
C PHE A 419 -26.65 23.96 -14.07
N GLY A 420 -27.18 23.43 -15.18
CA GLY A 420 -26.48 22.48 -16.05
C GLY A 420 -27.31 21.24 -16.37
N ASN A 421 -26.62 20.17 -16.75
CA ASN A 421 -27.19 18.85 -17.00
C ASN A 421 -26.96 17.96 -15.77
N LEU A 422 -27.99 17.21 -15.38
CA LEU A 422 -27.88 16.19 -14.36
C LEU A 422 -28.61 14.93 -14.78
N ALA A 423 -27.85 13.89 -15.06
CA ALA A 423 -28.38 12.53 -15.21
C ALA A 423 -27.63 11.64 -14.23
N ILE A 424 -28.31 11.01 -13.28
CA ILE A 424 -27.67 10.09 -12.32
C ILE A 424 -27.60 8.68 -12.94
N PRO A 425 -26.44 7.99 -12.92
CA PRO A 425 -26.36 6.58 -13.28
C PRO A 425 -27.27 5.73 -12.38
N ARG A 426 -28.01 4.79 -12.95
CA ARG A 426 -28.92 3.90 -12.21
C ARG A 426 -28.25 2.59 -11.85
N VAL A 427 -28.72 1.96 -10.77
CA VAL A 427 -28.27 0.62 -10.36
C VAL A 427 -28.39 -0.35 -11.53
N GLY A 428 -27.33 -1.13 -11.78
CA GLY A 428 -27.22 -2.07 -12.89
C GLY A 428 -26.70 -1.48 -14.20
N GLN A 429 -26.52 -0.16 -14.30
CA GLN A 429 -25.92 0.44 -15.50
C GLN A 429 -24.40 0.31 -15.50
N GLU A 430 -23.83 0.04 -16.67
CA GLU A 430 -22.39 0.09 -16.90
C GLU A 430 -21.91 1.53 -17.05
N VAL A 431 -20.82 1.85 -16.35
CA VAL A 431 -20.15 3.15 -16.37
C VAL A 431 -18.67 2.96 -16.69
N ILE A 432 -18.06 4.02 -17.25
CA ILE A 432 -16.62 4.09 -17.47
C ILE A 432 -16.00 4.92 -16.35
N VAL A 433 -15.15 4.28 -15.55
CA VAL A 433 -14.45 4.86 -14.40
C VAL A 433 -13.00 5.13 -14.79
N ASP A 434 -12.60 6.38 -14.70
CA ASP A 434 -11.21 6.81 -14.77
C ASP A 434 -10.67 7.06 -13.36
N PHE A 435 -9.37 7.30 -13.23
CA PHE A 435 -8.68 7.46 -11.94
C PHE A 435 -7.84 8.73 -11.97
N LEU A 436 -8.10 9.66 -11.05
CA LEU A 436 -7.40 10.95 -11.04
C LEU A 436 -5.90 10.75 -10.81
N ASN A 437 -5.07 11.24 -11.75
CA ASN A 437 -3.62 11.01 -11.78
C ASN A 437 -3.23 9.51 -11.85
N GLY A 438 -4.13 8.64 -12.33
CA GLY A 438 -3.96 7.19 -12.30
C GLY A 438 -4.03 6.57 -10.91
N ASP A 439 -4.37 7.33 -9.86
CA ASP A 439 -4.41 6.81 -8.49
C ASP A 439 -5.65 5.91 -8.29
N PRO A 440 -5.48 4.60 -8.00
CA PRO A 440 -6.59 3.68 -7.83
C PRO A 440 -7.53 4.04 -6.67
N ASP A 441 -7.10 4.89 -5.71
CA ASP A 441 -7.95 5.37 -4.60
C ASP A 441 -8.82 6.57 -5.00
N GLN A 442 -8.64 7.13 -6.21
CA GLN A 442 -9.31 8.35 -6.69
C GLN A 442 -10.17 8.10 -7.95
N PRO A 443 -11.16 7.18 -7.90
CA PRO A 443 -12.00 6.92 -9.05
C PRO A 443 -12.94 8.10 -9.37
N ILE A 444 -13.24 8.28 -10.66
CA ILE A 444 -14.21 9.24 -11.18
C ILE A 444 -14.91 8.63 -12.41
N ILE A 445 -16.25 8.68 -12.45
CA ILE A 445 -17.01 8.21 -13.60
C ILE A 445 -16.96 9.27 -14.69
N MET A 446 -16.44 8.91 -15.86
CA MET A 446 -16.25 9.81 -17.00
C MET A 446 -17.22 9.54 -18.16
N GLY A 447 -17.88 8.38 -18.18
CA GLY A 447 -18.76 8.00 -19.28
C GLY A 447 -19.70 6.86 -18.95
N ARG A 448 -20.49 6.47 -19.96
CA ARG A 448 -21.45 5.36 -19.90
C ARG A 448 -21.46 4.63 -21.22
N THR A 449 -21.76 3.35 -21.15
CA THR A 449 -21.84 2.46 -22.31
C THR A 449 -23.13 1.65 -22.25
N TYR A 450 -23.67 1.36 -23.44
CA TYR A 450 -24.71 0.35 -23.58
C TYR A 450 -24.04 -1.02 -23.74
N HIS A 451 -24.71 -2.07 -23.29
CA HIS A 451 -24.29 -3.46 -23.45
C HIS A 451 -25.50 -4.32 -23.85
N GLN A 452 -25.32 -5.64 -23.94
CA GLN A 452 -26.32 -6.53 -24.52
C GLN A 452 -27.69 -6.51 -23.80
N GLU A 453 -27.69 -6.27 -22.48
CA GLU A 453 -28.89 -6.23 -21.64
C GLU A 453 -29.40 -4.80 -21.42
N ASN A 454 -28.49 -3.82 -21.31
CA ASN A 454 -28.82 -2.40 -21.30
C ASN A 454 -28.60 -1.84 -22.71
N ARG A 455 -29.59 -2.01 -23.59
CA ARG A 455 -29.50 -1.61 -25.00
C ARG A 455 -29.86 -0.13 -25.21
N THR A 456 -29.36 0.42 -26.31
CA THR A 456 -29.73 1.76 -26.80
C THR A 456 -31.24 1.89 -27.00
N PRO A 457 -31.84 3.08 -26.81
CA PRO A 457 -33.18 3.37 -27.29
C PRO A 457 -33.31 3.13 -28.79
N GLY A 458 -34.45 2.57 -29.22
CA GLY A 458 -34.69 2.23 -30.62
C GLY A 458 -34.14 0.86 -31.03
N SER A 459 -33.95 0.66 -32.33
CA SER A 459 -33.59 -0.63 -32.92
C SER A 459 -32.41 -0.46 -33.88
N LEU A 460 -31.22 -0.13 -33.35
CA LEU A 460 -30.02 -0.01 -34.16
C LEU A 460 -29.65 -1.35 -34.85
N PRO A 461 -29.15 -1.32 -36.09
CA PRO A 461 -28.79 -0.13 -36.88
C PRO A 461 -29.97 0.55 -37.63
N GLY A 462 -31.21 0.06 -37.49
CA GLY A 462 -32.39 0.58 -38.20
C GLY A 462 -32.75 2.03 -37.86
N THR A 463 -32.47 2.48 -36.64
CA THR A 463 -32.71 3.86 -36.16
C THR A 463 -31.47 4.75 -36.20
N LYS A 464 -30.52 4.49 -37.12
CA LYS A 464 -29.22 5.20 -37.17
C LYS A 464 -29.31 6.72 -37.44
N THR A 465 -30.42 7.21 -37.97
CA THR A 465 -30.67 8.65 -38.20
C THR A 465 -31.28 9.34 -36.99
N GLN A 466 -31.52 8.62 -35.90
CA GLN A 466 -32.23 9.14 -34.73
C GLN A 466 -31.26 9.51 -33.60
N MET A 467 -31.36 10.73 -33.10
CA MET A 467 -30.81 11.14 -31.81
C MET A 467 -31.94 11.13 -30.78
N THR A 468 -31.70 10.52 -29.62
CA THR A 468 -32.72 10.36 -28.58
C THR A 468 -32.21 10.74 -27.19
N ILE A 469 -32.97 11.57 -26.47
CA ILE A 469 -32.88 11.75 -25.03
C ILE A 469 -34.15 11.14 -24.42
N ARG A 470 -34.03 9.93 -23.88
CA ARG A 470 -35.15 9.19 -23.28
C ARG A 470 -34.88 8.90 -21.81
N SER A 471 -35.83 9.26 -20.94
CA SER A 471 -35.82 8.91 -19.52
C SER A 471 -36.52 7.58 -19.25
N LYS A 472 -36.55 7.12 -18.00
CA LYS A 472 -37.40 6.01 -17.54
C LYS A 472 -38.13 6.44 -16.28
N THR A 473 -39.43 6.18 -16.19
CA THR A 473 -40.21 6.38 -14.95
C THR A 473 -39.56 5.58 -13.82
N TYR A 474 -39.30 6.23 -12.70
CA TYR A 474 -38.72 5.59 -11.53
C TYR A 474 -39.64 4.48 -11.01
N LYS A 475 -39.10 3.27 -10.85
CA LYS A 475 -39.86 2.07 -10.43
C LYS A 475 -41.11 1.81 -11.30
N GLY A 476 -41.03 2.15 -12.59
CA GLY A 476 -42.12 1.96 -13.56
C GLY A 476 -41.62 1.78 -14.99
N SER A 477 -42.55 1.61 -15.93
CA SER A 477 -42.25 1.29 -17.34
C SER A 477 -42.39 2.46 -18.32
N GLY A 478 -42.91 3.61 -17.88
CA GLY A 478 -43.09 4.80 -18.72
C GLY A 478 -41.79 5.56 -19.03
N PHE A 479 -41.87 6.60 -19.87
CA PHE A 479 -40.72 7.43 -20.24
C PHE A 479 -41.12 8.83 -20.73
N ASN A 480 -40.25 9.82 -20.55
CA ASN A 480 -40.27 11.07 -21.32
C ASN A 480 -39.20 10.98 -22.40
N GLU A 481 -39.45 11.59 -23.56
CA GLU A 481 -38.53 11.54 -24.70
C GLU A 481 -38.52 12.85 -25.48
N LEU A 482 -37.31 13.29 -25.83
CA LEU A 482 -37.04 14.22 -26.92
C LEU A 482 -36.22 13.47 -27.98
N LYS A 483 -36.75 13.36 -29.18
CA LYS A 483 -36.12 12.64 -30.28
C LYS A 483 -36.07 13.48 -31.54
N PHE A 484 -34.92 13.47 -32.21
CA PHE A 484 -34.69 14.06 -33.53
C PHE A 484 -34.44 12.93 -34.51
N ASP A 485 -35.15 12.90 -35.64
CA ASP A 485 -34.89 11.99 -36.76
C ASP A 485 -34.43 12.82 -37.95
N ASP A 486 -33.21 12.56 -38.42
CA ASP A 486 -32.56 13.27 -39.52
C ASP A 486 -32.63 12.49 -40.84
N ALA A 487 -33.58 11.55 -40.96
CA ALA A 487 -33.83 10.85 -42.22
C ALA A 487 -34.30 11.85 -43.30
N THR A 488 -33.55 11.95 -44.40
CA THR A 488 -33.80 12.91 -45.47
C THR A 488 -35.23 12.83 -46.03
N GLY A 489 -35.94 13.96 -46.01
CA GLY A 489 -37.33 14.08 -46.47
C GLY A 489 -38.35 13.46 -45.51
N LYS A 490 -37.92 13.05 -44.32
CA LYS A 490 -38.73 12.48 -43.23
C LYS A 490 -38.28 13.02 -41.86
N GLU A 491 -37.70 14.21 -41.85
CA GLU A 491 -37.14 14.83 -40.66
C GLU A 491 -38.25 15.04 -39.61
N GLN A 492 -37.95 14.74 -38.35
CA GLN A 492 -38.94 14.82 -37.28
C GLN A 492 -38.33 15.22 -35.95
N VAL A 493 -38.97 16.17 -35.26
CA VAL A 493 -38.82 16.35 -33.81
C VAL A 493 -40.03 15.71 -33.13
N TYR A 494 -39.77 14.79 -32.21
CA TYR A 494 -40.79 14.11 -31.41
C TYR A 494 -40.59 14.41 -29.93
N ILE A 495 -41.66 14.89 -29.29
CA ILE A 495 -41.70 15.17 -27.85
C ILE A 495 -42.78 14.27 -27.24
N HIS A 496 -42.36 13.36 -26.36
CA HIS A 496 -43.25 12.51 -25.58
C HIS A 496 -43.15 12.86 -24.10
N VAL A 497 -44.30 13.08 -23.47
CA VAL A 497 -44.40 13.39 -22.06
C VAL A 497 -45.32 12.38 -21.39
N GLN A 498 -44.79 11.63 -20.41
CA GLN A 498 -45.48 10.52 -19.77
C GLN A 498 -46.72 10.93 -18.96
N LYS A 499 -46.72 12.16 -18.43
CA LYS A 499 -47.78 12.64 -17.54
C LYS A 499 -48.17 14.09 -17.81
N ASN A 500 -47.40 15.06 -17.31
CA ASN A 500 -47.72 16.48 -17.42
C ASN A 500 -46.66 17.20 -18.26
N MET A 501 -47.08 17.99 -19.24
CA MET A 501 -46.23 18.92 -19.97
C MET A 501 -46.59 20.35 -19.55
N ASN A 502 -45.67 21.03 -18.87
CA ASN A 502 -45.81 22.45 -18.54
C ASN A 502 -44.84 23.24 -19.43
N THR A 503 -45.29 24.37 -19.97
CA THR A 503 -44.45 25.28 -20.76
C THR A 503 -44.65 26.70 -20.22
N GLU A 504 -43.58 27.31 -19.72
CA GLU A 504 -43.58 28.68 -19.22
C GLU A 504 -42.65 29.53 -20.09
N VAL A 505 -43.17 30.64 -20.62
CA VAL A 505 -42.45 31.56 -21.48
C VAL A 505 -42.62 32.96 -20.91
N LEU A 506 -41.52 33.56 -20.46
CA LEU A 506 -41.55 34.83 -19.72
C LEU A 506 -41.76 36.08 -20.59
N ASN A 507 -41.71 35.94 -21.91
CA ASN A 507 -41.88 37.05 -22.85
C ASN A 507 -42.80 36.66 -24.01
N ASN A 508 -42.25 36.22 -25.14
CA ASN A 508 -43.00 35.92 -26.35
C ASN A 508 -42.85 34.44 -26.75
N ARG A 509 -43.97 33.80 -27.11
CA ARG A 509 -44.00 32.50 -27.79
C ARG A 509 -44.53 32.69 -29.20
N THR A 510 -43.76 32.28 -30.20
CA THR A 510 -44.16 32.28 -31.61
C THR A 510 -44.20 30.83 -32.12
N THR A 511 -45.25 30.50 -32.88
CA THR A 511 -45.39 29.22 -33.56
C THR A 511 -45.71 29.52 -35.03
N ASP A 512 -44.87 29.04 -35.94
CA ASP A 512 -45.10 29.15 -37.39
C ASP A 512 -45.14 27.73 -37.99
N VAL A 513 -46.21 27.44 -38.73
CA VAL A 513 -46.45 26.13 -39.34
C VAL A 513 -46.86 26.35 -40.80
N ILE A 514 -45.94 26.05 -41.71
CA ILE A 514 -46.11 26.32 -43.16
C ILE A 514 -47.21 25.47 -43.80
N ASN A 515 -47.34 24.22 -43.34
CA ASN A 515 -48.33 23.29 -43.87
C ASN A 515 -49.52 23.22 -42.90
N ASN A 516 -49.68 22.11 -42.17
CA ASN A 516 -50.85 21.90 -41.33
C ASN A 516 -50.49 21.86 -39.84
N HIS A 517 -51.27 22.54 -39.02
CA HIS A 517 -51.29 22.38 -37.56
C HIS A 517 -52.52 21.57 -37.14
N ALA A 518 -52.31 20.54 -36.32
CA ALA A 518 -53.38 19.73 -35.76
C ALA A 518 -53.17 19.55 -34.25
N GLU A 519 -54.22 19.82 -33.47
CA GLU A 519 -54.24 19.63 -32.02
C GLU A 519 -55.46 18.78 -31.64
N LYS A 520 -55.25 17.79 -30.77
CA LYS A 520 -56.32 16.92 -30.25
C LYS A 520 -56.30 16.92 -28.73
N ILE A 521 -57.38 17.41 -28.13
CA ILE A 521 -57.58 17.44 -26.69
C ILE A 521 -58.61 16.37 -26.33
N GLY A 522 -58.22 15.41 -25.48
CA GLY A 522 -59.10 14.29 -25.09
C GLY A 522 -60.15 14.64 -24.04
N ASN A 523 -60.00 15.78 -23.36
CA ASN A 523 -60.93 16.26 -22.34
C ASN A 523 -61.15 17.78 -22.51
N ASN A 524 -60.68 18.61 -21.58
CA ASN A 524 -60.94 20.06 -21.60
C ASN A 524 -59.73 20.86 -22.08
N GLN A 525 -59.98 21.90 -22.87
CA GLN A 525 -59.02 22.96 -23.19
C GLN A 525 -59.52 24.26 -22.56
N ALA A 526 -58.65 24.96 -21.83
CA ALA A 526 -58.92 26.28 -21.28
C ALA A 526 -57.85 27.24 -21.78
N ILE A 527 -58.26 28.35 -22.38
CA ILE A 527 -57.40 29.41 -22.89
C ILE A 527 -57.81 30.70 -22.19
N THR A 528 -56.84 31.38 -21.59
CA THR A 528 -57.06 32.69 -20.96
C THR A 528 -56.10 33.69 -21.57
N VAL A 529 -56.65 34.72 -22.20
CA VAL A 529 -55.90 35.85 -22.76
C VAL A 529 -56.31 37.09 -21.98
N THR A 530 -55.35 37.74 -21.32
CA THR A 530 -55.63 38.88 -20.43
C THR A 530 -55.96 40.17 -21.17
N ASN A 531 -55.46 40.31 -22.40
CA ASN A 531 -55.73 41.45 -23.26
C ASN A 531 -56.53 41.00 -24.50
N ASN A 532 -55.89 40.99 -25.68
CA ASN A 532 -56.57 40.76 -26.95
C ASN A 532 -56.23 39.39 -27.53
N GLN A 533 -57.25 38.64 -27.94
CA GLN A 533 -57.12 37.47 -28.82
C GLN A 533 -57.63 37.84 -30.20
N MET A 534 -56.77 37.73 -31.23
CA MET A 534 -57.15 37.94 -32.63
C MET A 534 -57.01 36.63 -33.39
N GLN A 535 -58.05 36.26 -34.14
CA GLN A 535 -58.04 35.10 -35.03
C GLN A 535 -58.39 35.57 -36.44
N ASN A 536 -57.40 35.54 -37.32
CA ASN A 536 -57.57 35.91 -38.71
C ASN A 536 -57.60 34.64 -39.55
N GLY A 537 -58.75 34.35 -40.19
CA GLY A 537 -58.82 33.39 -41.29
C GLY A 537 -58.63 34.10 -42.61
N ILE A 538 -57.90 33.49 -43.55
CA ILE A 538 -57.84 33.94 -44.95
C ILE A 538 -58.92 33.18 -45.73
#